data_AF-A0A2H0VYH1-F1
#
_entry.id   AF-A0A2H0VYH1-F1
#
_cell.length_a   1.000
_cell.length_b   1.000
_cell.length_c   1.000
_cell.angle_alpha   90.00
_cell.angle_beta   90.00
_cell.angle_gamma   90.00
#
_symmetry.space_group_name_H-M   'P 1'
#
loop_
_entity.id
_entity.type
_entity.pdbx_description
1 polymer ?
#
loop_
_entity_poly.entity_id
_entity_poly.type
_entity_poly.pdbx_seq_one_letter_code
_entity_poly.pdbx_strand_id
1 'polypeptide(L)'
;MATKFELQQDENLLREEMVSYIKSKLHVQFGQMYLTTKRLVWSKNPNIFFGLIGMLFQALRGGVVFDIPLNDIASYENAQYGLNKKVLGIKLRDGTDLKFALSSKYEEWEQAFKSAGK
;
A
#
# COMPACT_ATOMS: atom_id res chain seq x y z
N MET A 1 1.53 7.69 -18.73
CA MET A 1 1.53 8.78 -17.71
C MET A 1 1.32 8.11 -16.37
N ALA A 2 1.99 8.56 -15.30
CA ALA A 2 1.76 7.95 -13.99
C ALA A 2 0.41 8.46 -13.45
N THR A 3 -0.54 7.56 -13.24
CA THR A 3 -1.86 7.91 -12.73
C THR A 3 -1.74 8.31 -11.26
N LYS A 4 -2.22 9.50 -10.91
CA LYS A 4 -2.33 9.93 -9.50
C LYS A 4 -3.56 9.27 -8.89
N PHE A 5 -3.52 9.05 -7.58
CA PHE A 5 -4.71 8.60 -6.87
C PHE A 5 -5.75 9.73 -6.86
N GLU A 6 -6.97 9.40 -7.26
CA GLU A 6 -8.15 10.25 -7.20
C GLU A 6 -9.33 9.39 -6.74
N LEU A 7 -10.20 9.97 -5.90
CA LEU A 7 -11.43 9.32 -5.46
C LEU A 7 -12.43 9.25 -6.62
N GLN A 8 -13.08 8.11 -6.76
CA GLN A 8 -14.20 7.91 -7.68
C GLN A 8 -15.48 8.51 -7.08
N GLN A 9 -16.52 8.63 -7.91
CA GLN A 9 -17.85 9.02 -7.45
C GLN A 9 -18.35 8.05 -6.36
N ASP A 10 -18.92 8.59 -5.28
CA ASP A 10 -19.41 7.86 -4.09
C ASP A 10 -18.33 7.00 -3.39
N GLU A 11 -17.06 7.33 -3.58
CA GLU A 11 -15.93 6.72 -2.88
C GLU A 11 -15.43 7.68 -1.79
N ASN A 12 -15.35 7.19 -0.55
CA ASN A 12 -14.84 7.98 0.57
C ASN A 12 -13.50 7.42 1.03
N LEU A 13 -12.54 8.31 1.31
CA LEU A 13 -11.28 7.93 1.94
C LEU A 13 -11.55 7.56 3.41
N LEU A 14 -11.13 6.35 3.81
CA LEU A 14 -11.26 5.86 5.18
C LEU A 14 -9.95 6.01 5.94
N ARG A 15 -8.83 5.76 5.26
CA ARG A 15 -7.50 5.85 5.85
C ARG A 15 -6.44 6.09 4.80
N GLU A 16 -5.40 6.83 5.16
CA GLU A 16 -4.21 6.96 4.33
C GLU A 16 -2.96 6.98 5.20
N GLU A 17 -1.84 6.49 4.66
CA GLU A 17 -0.55 6.50 5.36
C GLU A 17 0.63 6.31 4.41
N MET A 18 1.77 6.90 4.74
CA MET A 18 3.05 6.52 4.14
C MET A 18 3.44 5.13 4.63
N VAL A 19 3.59 4.18 3.72
CA VAL A 19 3.95 2.79 4.03
C VAL A 19 5.07 2.30 3.12
N SER A 20 5.72 1.21 3.53
CA SER A 20 6.71 0.55 2.70
C SER A 20 6.18 -0.77 2.16
N TYR A 21 6.04 -0.89 0.85
CA TYR A 21 5.72 -2.16 0.19
C TYR A 21 6.94 -3.08 0.22
N ILE A 22 6.79 -4.25 0.83
CA ILE A 22 7.82 -5.28 0.95
C ILE A 22 7.68 -6.22 -0.25
N LYS A 23 8.39 -5.92 -1.35
CA LYS A 23 8.37 -6.74 -2.56
C LYS A 23 9.14 -8.05 -2.38
N SER A 24 10.26 -8.01 -1.66
CA SER A 24 11.08 -9.18 -1.31
C SER A 24 11.96 -8.89 -0.09
N LYS A 25 12.72 -9.90 0.36
CA LYS A 25 13.62 -9.78 1.53
C LYS A 25 14.60 -8.59 1.46
N LEU A 26 15.02 -8.22 0.25
CA LEU A 26 16.02 -7.18 -0.01
C LEU A 26 15.47 -5.99 -0.80
N HIS A 27 14.17 -5.99 -1.12
CA HIS A 27 13.57 -4.95 -1.96
C HIS A 27 12.32 -4.40 -1.29
N VAL A 28 12.44 -3.18 -0.80
CA VAL A 28 11.37 -2.41 -0.15
C VAL A 28 11.15 -1.13 -0.95
N GLN A 29 9.89 -0.78 -1.19
CA GLN A 29 9.52 0.43 -1.93
C GLN A 29 8.66 1.34 -1.06
N PHE A 30 9.00 2.62 -0.99
CA PHE A 30 8.25 3.60 -0.22
C PHE A 30 7.11 4.21 -1.06
N GLY A 31 5.96 4.40 -0.43
CA GLY A 31 4.78 4.93 -1.10
C GLY A 31 3.70 5.36 -0.13
N GLN A 32 2.60 5.87 -0.68
CA GLN A 32 1.40 6.23 0.06
C GLN A 32 0.33 5.17 -0.21
N MET A 33 -0.25 4.64 0.86
CA MET A 33 -1.40 3.74 0.80
C MET A 33 -2.67 4.49 1.16
N TYR A 34 -3.76 4.19 0.47
CA TYR A 34 -5.09 4.73 0.66
C TYR A 34 -6.07 3.58 0.76
N LEU A 35 -6.85 3.54 1.83
CA LEU A 35 -8.02 2.68 1.95
C LEU A 35 -9.25 3.54 1.78
N THR A 36 -10.12 3.13 0.88
CA THR A 36 -11.41 3.79 0.65
C THR A 36 -12.55 2.83 0.95
N THR A 37 -13.78 3.32 0.84
CA THR A 37 -14.99 2.49 0.89
C THR A 37 -15.09 1.46 -0.24
N LYS A 38 -14.25 1.53 -1.28
CA LYS A 38 -14.34 0.66 -2.47
C LYS A 38 -13.07 -0.13 -2.78
N ARG A 39 -11.89 0.39 -2.45
CA ARG A 39 -10.61 -0.22 -2.84
C ARG A 39 -9.47 0.15 -1.89
N LEU A 40 -8.42 -0.65 -1.94
CA LEU A 40 -7.11 -0.32 -1.42
C LEU A 40 -6.22 0.11 -2.58
N VAL A 41 -5.63 1.29 -2.46
CA VAL A 41 -4.71 1.85 -3.46
C VAL A 41 -3.35 2.03 -2.81
N TRP A 42 -2.29 1.68 -3.51
CA TRP A 42 -0.93 2.06 -3.13
C TRP A 42 -0.22 2.71 -4.31
N SER A 43 0.35 3.88 -4.02
CA SER A 43 1.08 4.69 -4.99
C SER A 43 2.54 4.79 -4.60
N LYS A 44 3.43 4.56 -5.56
CA LYS A 44 4.87 4.70 -5.34
C LYS A 44 5.23 6.18 -5.26
N ASN A 45 5.90 6.59 -4.20
CA ASN A 45 6.41 7.96 -4.10
C ASN A 45 7.71 8.08 -4.93
N PRO A 46 7.87 9.11 -5.77
CA PRO A 46 9.07 9.24 -6.59
C PRO A 46 10.33 9.64 -5.80
N ASN A 47 10.20 10.17 -4.58
CA ASN A 47 11.22 11.04 -4.00
C ASN A 47 11.98 10.52 -2.77
N ILE A 48 11.89 9.23 -2.40
CA ILE A 48 12.54 8.75 -1.17
C ILE A 48 13.71 7.81 -1.50
N PHE A 49 14.89 8.45 -1.65
CA PHE A 49 16.25 7.93 -1.48
C PHE A 49 16.78 6.88 -2.47
N PHE A 50 17.40 7.37 -3.55
CA PHE A 50 18.63 6.76 -4.10
C PHE A 50 19.79 7.74 -3.89
N GLY A 51 20.28 7.81 -2.65
CA GLY A 51 21.64 8.25 -2.41
C GLY A 51 22.58 7.14 -2.87
N LEU A 52 23.61 7.50 -3.64
CA LEU A 52 24.69 6.65 -4.16
C LEU A 52 24.44 5.86 -5.45
N ILE A 53 24.22 6.56 -6.58
CA ILE A 53 24.97 6.36 -7.84
C ILE A 53 24.32 7.27 -8.89
N GLY A 54 25.09 8.24 -9.38
CA GLY A 54 24.67 9.09 -10.48
C GLY A 54 24.55 8.26 -11.76
N MET A 55 23.33 8.02 -12.22
CA MET A 55 22.98 7.87 -13.63
C MET A 55 21.46 7.76 -13.78
N LEU A 56 20.88 8.69 -14.56
CA LEU A 56 19.57 8.59 -15.24
C LEU A 56 18.26 8.73 -14.43
N PHE A 57 18.03 9.88 -13.77
CA PHE A 57 16.71 10.24 -13.23
C PHE A 57 15.80 10.95 -14.24
N GLN A 58 15.38 10.29 -15.32
CA GLN A 58 14.45 10.91 -16.31
C GLN A 58 13.02 10.35 -16.37
N ALA A 59 12.62 9.34 -15.59
CA ALA A 59 11.25 8.80 -15.77
C ALA A 59 10.54 8.13 -14.57
N LEU A 60 11.01 8.25 -13.33
CA LEU A 60 10.25 7.71 -12.19
C LEU A 60 9.19 8.71 -11.73
N ARG A 61 8.19 8.97 -12.57
CA ARG A 61 6.95 9.61 -12.13
C ARG A 61 6.25 8.63 -11.21
N GLY A 62 6.17 8.94 -9.91
CA GLY A 62 5.38 8.16 -8.98
C GLY A 62 3.91 8.16 -9.38
N GLY A 63 3.22 7.08 -9.05
CA GLY A 63 1.83 6.86 -9.45
C GLY A 63 1.26 5.61 -8.79
N VAL A 64 -0.03 5.39 -9.02
CA VAL A 64 -0.75 4.20 -8.55
C VAL A 64 -0.09 2.95 -9.15
N VAL A 65 0.34 2.03 -8.28
CA VAL A 65 0.91 0.74 -8.65
C VAL A 65 -0.04 -0.39 -8.30
N PHE A 66 -0.73 -0.27 -7.16
CA PHE A 66 -1.80 -1.18 -6.77
C PHE A 66 -3.11 -0.40 -6.70
N ASP A 67 -4.12 -0.91 -7.37
CA ASP A 67 -5.51 -0.47 -7.30
C ASP A 67 -6.36 -1.73 -7.16
N ILE A 68 -6.73 -2.05 -5.92
CA ILE A 68 -7.27 -3.35 -5.55
C ILE A 68 -8.68 -3.14 -5.01
N PRO A 69 -9.72 -3.54 -5.75
CA PRO A 69 -11.09 -3.58 -5.24
C PRO A 69 -11.15 -4.35 -3.93
N LEU A 70 -11.89 -3.86 -2.94
CA LEU A 70 -12.02 -4.55 -1.65
C LEU A 70 -12.58 -5.97 -1.83
N ASN A 71 -13.43 -6.17 -2.83
CA ASN A 71 -13.98 -7.48 -3.17
C ASN A 71 -12.91 -8.51 -3.55
N ASP A 72 -11.79 -8.07 -4.11
CA ASP A 72 -10.68 -8.94 -4.52
C ASP A 72 -9.75 -9.29 -3.35
N ILE A 73 -9.88 -8.59 -2.21
CA ILE A 73 -9.20 -8.95 -0.97
C ILE A 73 -9.94 -10.14 -0.34
N ALA A 74 -9.21 -11.25 -0.20
CA ALA A 74 -9.69 -12.46 0.46
C ALA A 74 -9.54 -12.37 1.98
N SER A 75 -8.39 -11.88 2.45
CA SER A 75 -8.13 -11.67 3.88
C SER A 75 -7.04 -10.64 4.10
N TYR A 76 -7.01 -10.05 5.30
CA TYR A 76 -5.94 -9.20 5.78
C TYR A 76 -5.57 -9.58 7.21
N GLU A 77 -4.30 -9.43 7.58
CA GLU A 77 -3.78 -9.91 8.87
C GLU A 77 -2.62 -9.06 9.39
N ASN A 78 -2.40 -9.14 10.71
CA ASN A 78 -1.20 -8.59 11.33
C ASN A 78 -0.02 -9.52 11.08
N ALA A 79 0.70 -9.27 10.00
CA ALA A 79 1.86 -10.04 9.61
C ALA A 79 3.11 -9.61 10.41
N GLN A 80 4.15 -10.44 10.33
CA GLN A 80 5.47 -10.11 10.85
C GLN A 80 6.49 -10.10 9.70
N TYR A 81 7.43 -9.15 9.75
CA TYR A 81 8.58 -9.12 8.85
C TYR A 81 9.86 -8.81 9.65
N GLY A 82 10.68 -9.85 9.87
CA GLY A 82 11.83 -9.77 10.77
C GLY A 82 11.38 -9.44 12.20
N LEU A 83 11.91 -8.34 12.76
CA LEU A 83 11.49 -7.82 14.06
C LEU A 83 10.31 -6.84 13.98
N ASN A 84 9.90 -6.42 12.78
CA ASN A 84 8.79 -5.51 12.61
C ASN A 84 7.46 -6.27 12.72
N LYS A 85 6.65 -5.89 13.73
CA LYS A 85 5.30 -6.40 13.98
C LYS A 85 4.19 -5.49 13.47
N LYS A 86 4.55 -4.39 12.80
CA LYS A 86 3.60 -3.45 12.18
C LYS A 86 3.56 -3.72 10.69
N VAL A 87 3.07 -4.90 10.30
CA VAL A 87 2.98 -5.28 8.89
C VAL A 87 1.55 -5.67 8.58
N LEU A 88 0.96 -4.98 7.61
CA LEU A 88 -0.29 -5.39 7.00
C LEU A 88 0.00 -6.45 5.95
N GLY A 89 -0.41 -7.68 6.21
CA GLY A 89 -0.47 -8.75 5.22
C GLY A 89 -1.83 -8.73 4.52
N ILE A 90 -1.83 -8.83 3.19
CA ILE A 90 -3.05 -8.85 2.37
C ILE A 90 -2.96 -10.03 1.42
N LYS A 91 -3.95 -10.91 1.47
CA LYS A 91 -4.12 -12.00 0.50
C LYS A 91 -5.27 -11.67 -0.43
N LEU A 92 -4.98 -11.66 -1.72
CA LEU A 92 -5.98 -11.48 -2.76
C LEU A 92 -6.59 -12.83 -3.15
N ARG A 93 -7.79 -12.78 -3.74
CA ARG A 93 -8.52 -13.98 -4.19
C ARG A 93 -7.82 -14.73 -5.32
N ASP A 94 -6.97 -14.06 -6.09
CA ASP A 94 -6.15 -14.67 -7.14
C ASP A 94 -4.91 -15.40 -6.59
N GLY A 95 -4.70 -15.40 -5.27
CA GLY A 95 -3.56 -15.99 -4.60
C GLY A 95 -2.36 -15.06 -4.43
N THR A 96 -2.45 -13.79 -4.85
CA THR A 96 -1.39 -12.79 -4.65
C THR A 96 -1.30 -12.40 -3.18
N ASP A 97 -0.08 -12.44 -2.63
CA ASP A 97 0.24 -11.99 -1.27
C ASP A 97 1.00 -10.66 -1.30
N LEU A 98 0.48 -9.65 -0.62
CA LEU A 98 1.10 -8.33 -0.48
C LEU A 98 1.42 -8.05 0.99
N LYS A 99 2.54 -7.38 1.24
CA LYS A 99 2.96 -6.98 2.58
C LYS A 99 3.38 -5.53 2.62
N PHE A 100 2.82 -4.78 3.57
CA PHE A 100 3.11 -3.37 3.76
C PHE A 100 3.58 -3.12 5.19
N ALA A 101 4.79 -2.61 5.36
CA ALA A 101 5.25 -2.11 6.64
C ALA A 101 4.57 -0.78 6.95
N LEU A 102 3.86 -0.73 8.07
CA LEU A 102 3.11 0.42 8.56
C LEU A 102 3.98 1.26 9.50
N SER A 103 3.79 2.58 9.48
CA SER A 103 4.29 3.50 10.51
C SER A 103 3.36 3.51 11.74
N SER A 104 2.05 3.39 11.52
CA SER A 104 1.00 3.28 12.54
C SER A 104 0.85 1.85 13.08
N LYS A 105 -0.12 1.64 13.98
CA LYS A 105 -0.46 0.32 14.50
C LYS A 105 -1.36 -0.43 13.51
N TYR A 106 -1.23 -1.77 13.46
CA TYR A 106 -2.06 -2.61 12.58
C TYR A 106 -3.56 -2.45 12.89
N GLU A 107 -3.92 -2.32 14.15
CA GLU A 107 -5.31 -2.24 14.63
C GLU A 107 -6.06 -1.05 14.02
N GLU A 108 -5.36 0.03 13.70
CA GLU A 108 -5.98 1.19 13.06
C GLU A 108 -6.37 0.91 11.60
N TRP A 109 -5.59 0.08 10.90
CA TRP A 109 -5.94 -0.41 9.57
C TRP A 109 -7.06 -1.45 9.64
N GLU A 110 -7.01 -2.35 10.62
CA GLU A 110 -8.08 -3.32 10.85
C GLU A 110 -9.43 -2.63 11.07
N GLN A 111 -9.48 -1.58 11.90
CA GLN A 111 -10.69 -0.79 12.11
C GLN A 111 -11.18 -0.14 10.80
N ALA A 112 -10.26 0.40 9.99
CA ALA A 112 -10.62 1.00 8.73
C ALA A 112 -11.18 -0.02 7.72
N PHE A 113 -10.63 -1.24 7.65
CA PHE A 113 -11.22 -2.33 6.84
C PHE A 113 -12.62 -2.72 7.32
N LYS A 114 -12.81 -2.85 8.65
CA LYS A 114 -14.13 -3.13 9.25
C LYS A 114 -15.15 -2.03 8.87
N SER A 115 -14.75 -0.76 8.94
CA SER A 115 -15.59 0.36 8.49
C SER A 115 -15.92 0.34 7.00
N ALA A 116 -15.04 -0.27 6.18
CA ALA A 116 -15.28 -0.48 4.75
C ALA A 116 -16.20 -1.67 4.45
N GLY A 117 -16.64 -2.41 5.47
CA GLY A 117 -17.42 -3.65 5.29
C GLY A 117 -16.59 -4.84 4.85
N LYS A 118 -15.29 -4.83 5.15
CA LYS A 118 -14.35 -5.94 4.91
C LYS A 118 -14.00 -6.71 6.17
#